data_AF-A0AAU9WPS1-F1
#
_entry.id   AF-A0AAU9WPS1-F1
#
_cell.length_a   1.000
_cell.length_b   1.000
_cell.length_c   1.000
_cell.angle_alpha   90.00
_cell.angle_beta   90.00
_cell.angle_gamma   90.00
#
_symmetry.space_group_name_H-M   'P 1'
#
loop_
_entity.id
_entity.type
_entity.pdbx_description
1 polymer ?
#
loop_
_entity_poly.entity_id
_entity_poly.type
_entity_poly.pdbx_seq_one_letter_code
_entity_poly.pdbx_strand_id
1 'polypeptide(L)'
;MTSRVPMAAVRTIRVLIEEPVLRSVNPQVFGTIVPVLYRFLESTARFSRKEAVKISKEPGPPPLDCIQLTMTIIKPSRCSENIVFYDDYQAISGDAPNWQAYLIKRPYLLWLRDHSTHWRATCRYNTDGTVYTDYLRASLEDFDIIKDVPTVVDTCRPYEYVNIRGNECVNCTAFTAYTKGIYSLHVDSYFTHQYCDFDASKSAINDEDNFGMYSSTNPKFRCTSNSGDTTQFWIGGK
;
A
#
# COMPACT_ATOMS: atom_id res chain seq x y z
N MET A 1 11.83 -63.49 7.50
CA MET A 1 12.57 -62.22 7.35
C MET A 1 11.56 -61.11 7.18
N THR A 2 11.26 -60.38 8.25
CA THR A 2 10.30 -59.26 8.25
C THR A 2 11.08 -57.97 8.53
N SER A 3 11.15 -57.11 7.52
CA SER A 3 11.83 -55.81 7.59
C SER A 3 11.00 -54.82 8.40
N ARG A 4 11.56 -54.26 9.48
CA ARG A 4 10.99 -53.11 10.21
C ARG A 4 11.64 -51.84 9.66
N VAL A 5 10.83 -50.97 9.06
CA VAL A 5 11.21 -49.58 8.76
C VAL A 5 10.91 -48.73 10.01
N PRO A 6 11.84 -47.92 10.52
CA PRO A 6 11.54 -47.02 11.64
C PRO A 6 10.78 -45.77 11.16
N MET A 7 9.68 -45.44 11.84
CA MET A 7 8.97 -44.16 11.70
C MET A 7 9.82 -43.03 12.29
N ALA A 8 10.08 -41.99 11.50
CA ALA A 8 10.66 -40.75 11.97
C ALA A 8 9.61 -39.94 12.76
N ALA A 9 10.00 -39.46 13.95
CA ALA A 9 9.17 -38.63 14.80
C ALA A 9 9.00 -37.22 14.21
N VAL A 10 7.74 -36.79 14.03
CA VAL A 10 7.40 -35.40 13.65
C VAL A 10 7.60 -34.50 14.87
N ARG A 11 8.57 -33.59 14.82
CA ARG A 11 8.75 -32.52 15.81
C ARG A 11 7.95 -31.30 15.37
N THR A 12 6.95 -30.93 16.15
CA THR A 12 6.22 -29.66 16.01
C THR A 12 7.14 -28.50 16.42
N ILE A 13 7.52 -27.65 15.47
CA ILE A 13 8.24 -26.40 15.74
C ILE A 13 7.19 -25.35 16.11
N ARG A 14 7.14 -24.94 17.38
CA ARG A 14 6.43 -23.71 17.79
C ARG A 14 7.38 -22.54 17.58
N VAL A 15 7.04 -21.64 16.65
CA VAL A 15 7.70 -20.34 16.51
C VAL A 15 6.95 -19.35 17.39
N LEU A 16 7.57 -18.95 18.49
CA LEU A 16 7.14 -17.78 19.28
C LEU A 16 7.71 -16.55 18.56
N ILE A 17 6.82 -15.67 18.10
CA ILE A 17 7.18 -14.37 17.53
C ILE A 17 7.17 -13.38 18.71
N GLU A 18 8.34 -12.91 19.13
CA GLU A 18 8.43 -11.72 19.97
C GLU A 18 8.36 -10.46 19.09
N GLU A 19 7.53 -9.49 19.48
CA GLU A 19 7.40 -8.20 18.80
C GLU A 19 8.65 -7.34 19.00
N PRO A 20 9.26 -6.77 17.94
CA PRO A 20 10.39 -5.87 18.11
C PRO A 20 9.91 -4.48 18.52
N VAL A 21 10.31 -4.07 19.73
CA VAL A 21 10.23 -2.69 20.23
C VAL A 21 11.09 -1.78 19.35
N LEU A 22 10.46 -0.87 18.60
CA LEU A 22 11.15 0.10 17.74
C LEU A 22 11.58 1.34 18.53
N ARG A 23 12.90 1.59 18.56
CA ARG A 23 13.50 2.84 19.07
C ARG A 23 13.42 3.93 18.00
N SER A 24 13.04 5.13 18.45
CA SER A 24 13.04 6.38 17.68
C SER A 24 14.45 6.78 17.22
N VAL A 25 14.60 7.14 15.94
CA VAL A 25 15.82 7.78 15.41
C VAL A 25 15.47 9.18 14.93
N ASN A 26 16.15 10.16 15.52
CA ASN A 26 15.98 11.60 15.31
C ASN A 26 16.56 12.04 13.94
N PRO A 27 15.86 12.83 13.11
CA PRO A 27 16.34 13.16 11.77
C PRO A 27 17.10 14.48 11.75
N GLN A 28 18.43 14.43 11.72
CA GLN A 28 19.21 15.55 11.18
C GLN A 28 20.42 15.05 10.41
N VAL A 29 20.49 15.49 9.14
CA VAL A 29 21.64 15.96 8.37
C VAL A 29 21.56 15.46 6.92
N PHE A 30 21.30 16.42 6.02
CA PHE A 30 21.44 16.29 4.57
C PHE A 30 22.91 16.00 4.21
N GLY A 31 23.15 15.00 3.36
CA GLY A 31 24.48 14.75 2.78
C GLY A 31 24.52 13.48 1.91
N THR A 32 24.65 13.69 0.61
CA THR A 32 25.01 12.77 -0.49
C THR A 32 25.57 11.38 -0.12
N ILE A 33 24.90 10.28 -0.50
CA ILE A 33 25.55 8.96 -0.74
C ILE A 33 24.81 8.18 -1.84
N VAL A 34 25.54 7.78 -2.89
CA VAL A 34 25.17 6.77 -3.92
C VAL A 34 25.73 5.39 -3.48
N PRO A 35 25.36 4.28 -4.13
CA PRO A 35 24.52 3.17 -3.67
C PRO A 35 25.27 2.06 -2.92
N VAL A 36 24.64 1.38 -1.95
CA VAL A 36 25.19 0.15 -1.34
C VAL A 36 24.41 -1.07 -1.82
N LEU A 37 24.97 -1.72 -2.83
CA LEU A 37 24.63 -3.05 -3.29
C LEU A 37 25.12 -4.08 -2.26
N TYR A 38 24.24 -4.66 -1.45
CA TYR A 38 24.62 -5.79 -0.57
C TYR A 38 24.74 -7.07 -1.41
N ARG A 39 25.99 -7.44 -1.74
CA ARG A 39 26.37 -8.82 -2.06
C ARG A 39 26.49 -9.59 -0.75
N PHE A 40 25.71 -10.65 -0.56
CA PHE A 40 26.07 -11.72 0.37
C PHE A 40 26.93 -12.75 -0.38
N LEU A 41 28.12 -12.99 0.15
CA LEU A 41 29.05 -14.06 -0.21
C LEU A 41 29.06 -15.03 0.96
N GLU A 42 28.66 -16.29 0.78
CA GLU A 42 29.26 -17.41 1.50
C GLU A 42 29.35 -18.66 0.59
N SER A 43 30.61 -19.06 0.35
CA SER A 43 31.22 -20.40 0.20
C SER A 43 30.41 -21.54 -0.49
N THR A 44 30.88 -22.36 -1.43
CA THR A 44 32.21 -22.91 -1.76
C THR A 44 32.18 -23.46 -3.19
N ALA A 45 33.07 -23.05 -4.09
CA ALA A 45 33.50 -23.87 -5.24
C ALA A 45 34.75 -23.27 -5.89
N ARG A 46 35.85 -24.01 -5.83
CA ARG A 46 37.09 -23.73 -6.55
C ARG A 46 36.88 -24.22 -7.99
N PHE A 47 36.77 -23.31 -8.97
CA PHE A 47 36.93 -23.69 -10.38
C PHE A 47 37.65 -22.61 -11.20
N SER A 48 38.52 -23.10 -12.06
CA SER A 48 39.54 -22.40 -12.82
C SER A 48 38.97 -21.58 -13.99
N ARG A 49 39.81 -20.67 -14.48
CA ARG A 49 39.66 -19.72 -15.59
C ARG A 49 38.93 -20.25 -16.84
N LYS A 50 38.20 -19.29 -17.44
CA LYS A 50 37.77 -19.14 -18.85
C LYS A 50 36.59 -20.00 -19.29
N GLU A 51 35.42 -19.36 -19.39
CA GLU A 51 34.58 -19.37 -20.59
C GLU A 51 33.52 -18.27 -20.49
N ALA A 52 33.40 -17.46 -21.54
CA ALA A 52 32.40 -16.41 -21.65
C ALA A 52 31.06 -17.05 -22.01
N VAL A 53 30.20 -17.27 -21.01
CA VAL A 53 28.82 -17.70 -21.23
C VAL A 53 27.94 -16.45 -21.27
N LYS A 54 27.45 -16.15 -22.48
CA LYS A 54 26.43 -15.13 -22.75
C LYS A 54 25.10 -15.61 -22.15
N ILE A 55 24.76 -15.16 -20.94
CA ILE A 55 23.46 -15.43 -20.33
C ILE A 55 22.52 -14.29 -20.72
N SER A 56 21.57 -14.59 -21.60
CA SER A 56 20.34 -13.81 -21.78
C SER A 56 19.58 -13.79 -20.45
N LYS A 57 19.62 -12.67 -19.73
CA LYS A 57 18.75 -12.46 -18.57
C LYS A 57 17.35 -12.08 -19.08
N GLU A 58 16.47 -13.06 -19.18
CA GLU A 58 15.06 -12.77 -18.93
C GLU A 58 14.92 -12.34 -17.45
N PRO A 59 14.15 -11.28 -17.13
CA PRO A 59 13.92 -10.88 -15.76
C PRO A 59 12.89 -11.82 -15.13
N GLY A 60 13.35 -12.96 -14.61
CA GLY A 60 12.57 -13.74 -13.64
C GLY A 60 12.34 -12.92 -12.36
N PRO A 61 11.18 -13.07 -11.69
CA PRO A 61 10.87 -12.32 -10.47
C PRO A 61 11.87 -12.66 -9.35
N PRO A 62 12.24 -11.68 -8.50
CA PRO A 62 13.16 -11.88 -7.40
C PRO A 62 12.56 -12.82 -6.32
N PRO A 63 13.42 -13.45 -5.48
CA PRO A 63 12.98 -14.45 -4.53
C PRO A 63 12.05 -13.89 -3.43
N LEU A 64 11.10 -14.73 -3.03
CA LEU A 64 10.16 -14.57 -1.92
C LEU A 64 10.91 -14.50 -0.58
N ASP A 65 11.36 -13.31 -0.18
CA ASP A 65 11.56 -12.91 1.23
C ASP A 65 11.80 -11.40 1.30
N CYS A 66 10.71 -10.67 1.10
CA CYS A 66 10.42 -9.31 1.55
C CYS A 66 9.05 -8.99 0.92
N ILE A 67 7.99 -8.90 1.72
CA ILE A 67 6.69 -8.38 1.27
C ILE A 67 6.99 -6.99 0.68
N GLN A 68 6.97 -6.90 -0.65
CA GLN A 68 7.36 -5.70 -1.37
C GLN A 68 6.18 -4.73 -1.32
N LEU A 69 6.06 -4.05 -0.17
CA LEU A 69 5.15 -2.94 0.07
C LEU A 69 5.35 -1.94 -1.08
N THR A 70 4.44 -1.92 -2.05
CA THR A 70 4.55 -0.99 -3.17
C THR A 70 3.48 0.08 -3.03
N MET A 71 3.94 1.31 -3.19
CA MET A 71 3.21 2.53 -2.86
C MET A 71 2.64 3.17 -4.14
N THR A 72 1.46 3.76 -4.08
CA THR A 72 1.03 4.78 -5.06
C THR A 72 0.91 6.12 -4.34
N ILE A 73 1.56 7.17 -4.84
CA ILE A 73 1.53 8.52 -4.27
C ILE A 73 0.58 9.41 -5.09
N ILE A 74 -0.48 9.92 -4.44
CA ILE A 74 -1.36 10.96 -4.99
C ILE A 74 -1.09 12.28 -4.27
N LYS A 75 -0.91 13.36 -5.04
CA LYS A 75 -0.70 14.73 -4.50
C LYS A 75 -1.96 15.58 -4.63
N PRO A 76 -2.32 16.40 -3.63
CA PRO A 76 -3.40 17.37 -3.72
C PRO A 76 -3.13 18.52 -4.70
N SER A 77 -1.86 18.92 -4.88
CA SER A 77 -1.50 20.16 -5.60
C SER A 77 -1.53 20.06 -7.13
N ARG A 78 -1.86 18.90 -7.68
CA ARG A 78 -2.30 18.76 -9.07
C ARG A 78 -3.70 18.21 -8.96
N CYS A 79 -4.66 18.80 -9.67
CA CYS A 79 -5.88 18.10 -10.03
C CYS A 79 -5.42 16.80 -10.68
N SER A 80 -5.31 15.74 -9.88
CA SER A 80 -4.75 14.49 -10.33
C SER A 80 -5.65 14.07 -11.47
N GLU A 81 -5.06 13.74 -12.62
CA GLU A 81 -5.74 12.87 -13.57
C GLU A 81 -6.40 11.77 -12.74
N ASN A 82 -7.69 11.53 -12.96
CA ASN A 82 -8.50 10.59 -12.19
C ASN A 82 -7.90 9.17 -12.30
N ILE A 83 -6.86 8.88 -11.51
CA ILE A 83 -6.15 7.61 -11.54
C ILE A 83 -7.06 6.62 -10.84
N VAL A 84 -7.52 5.66 -11.63
CA VAL A 84 -8.29 4.53 -11.17
C VAL A 84 -7.43 3.28 -11.31
N PHE A 85 -7.38 2.45 -10.26
CA PHE A 85 -6.52 1.27 -10.26
C PHE A 85 -7.00 0.16 -11.20
N TYR A 86 -8.30 0.13 -11.52
CA TYR A 86 -8.91 -0.89 -12.38
C TYR A 86 -8.65 -0.74 -13.88
N ASP A 87 -8.43 0.47 -14.41
CA ASP A 87 -8.16 0.69 -15.84
C ASP A 87 -6.65 0.80 -16.10
N ASP A 88 -6.24 0.69 -17.37
CA ASP A 88 -4.86 0.93 -17.77
C ASP A 88 -4.49 2.41 -17.65
N TYR A 89 -3.30 2.68 -17.12
CA TYR A 89 -2.77 4.03 -16.91
C TYR A 89 -1.26 4.07 -17.20
N GLN A 90 -0.74 5.27 -17.45
CA GLN A 90 0.70 5.46 -17.59
C GLN A 90 1.37 5.49 -16.21
N ALA A 91 2.36 4.62 -16.00
CA ALA A 91 3.15 4.61 -14.79
C ALA A 91 3.91 5.93 -14.62
N ILE A 92 4.05 6.41 -13.39
CA ILE A 92 4.76 7.64 -13.06
C ILE A 92 5.96 7.26 -12.20
N SER A 93 7.17 7.59 -12.65
CA SER A 93 8.41 7.26 -11.93
C SER A 93 8.52 5.76 -11.57
N GLY A 94 7.85 4.87 -12.32
CA GLY A 94 7.72 3.45 -11.96
C GLY A 94 9.06 2.72 -11.89
N ASP A 95 10.01 3.09 -12.74
CA ASP A 95 11.36 2.51 -12.80
C ASP A 95 12.38 3.25 -11.90
N ALA A 96 12.05 4.46 -11.45
CA ALA A 96 12.89 5.29 -10.60
C ALA A 96 12.02 6.04 -9.58
N PRO A 97 11.67 5.40 -8.45
CA PRO A 97 10.70 5.94 -7.50
C PRO A 97 11.03 7.36 -7.02
N ASN A 98 10.03 8.23 -7.07
CA ASN A 98 10.13 9.62 -6.62
C ASN A 98 8.96 9.95 -5.69
N TRP A 99 9.28 10.45 -4.50
CA TRP A 99 8.29 10.85 -3.50
C TRP A 99 7.40 12.03 -3.95
N GLN A 100 7.77 12.76 -5.01
CA GLN A 100 6.91 13.80 -5.55
C GLN A 100 5.74 13.25 -6.38
N ALA A 101 5.92 12.11 -7.05
CA ALA A 101 4.87 11.41 -7.78
C ALA A 101 5.38 10.01 -8.14
N TYR A 102 4.65 8.98 -7.72
CA TYR A 102 4.99 7.59 -7.98
C TYR A 102 3.72 6.78 -8.20
N LEU A 103 3.64 6.15 -9.37
CA LEU A 103 2.58 5.24 -9.77
C LEU A 103 3.24 4.05 -10.47
N ILE A 104 3.07 2.89 -9.86
CA ILE A 104 3.61 1.61 -10.31
C ILE A 104 3.11 1.23 -11.71
N LYS A 105 3.78 0.34 -12.45
CA LYS A 105 3.22 -0.22 -13.70
C LYS A 105 2.04 -1.14 -13.38
N ARG A 106 0.93 -1.01 -14.13
CA ARG A 106 -0.29 -1.80 -13.88
C ARG A 106 -0.10 -3.32 -13.90
N PRO A 107 0.68 -3.93 -14.81
CA PRO A 107 0.96 -5.37 -14.73
C PRO A 107 1.60 -5.79 -13.40
N TYR A 108 2.43 -4.92 -12.82
CA TYR A 108 3.04 -5.18 -11.52
C TYR A 108 2.05 -4.93 -10.36
N LEU A 109 1.13 -3.95 -10.49
CA LEU A 109 0.02 -3.79 -9.54
C LEU A 109 -0.89 -5.03 -9.49
N LEU A 110 -1.22 -5.60 -10.66
CA LEU A 110 -2.00 -6.83 -10.75
C LEU A 110 -1.26 -8.02 -10.13
N TRP A 111 0.05 -8.14 -10.39
CA TRP A 111 0.87 -9.16 -9.74
C TRP A 111 0.86 -9.02 -8.21
N LEU A 112 1.03 -7.80 -7.68
CA LEU A 112 0.97 -7.54 -6.24
C LEU A 112 -0.38 -7.91 -5.65
N ARG A 113 -1.46 -7.50 -6.31
CA ARG A 113 -2.82 -7.86 -5.91
C ARG A 113 -2.93 -9.37 -5.73
N ASP A 114 -2.46 -10.15 -6.71
CA ASP A 114 -2.59 -11.62 -6.69
C ASP A 114 -1.71 -12.32 -5.64
N HIS A 115 -0.80 -11.59 -5.00
CA HIS A 115 0.05 -12.07 -3.91
C HIS A 115 -0.20 -11.32 -2.59
N SER A 116 -1.30 -10.59 -2.49
CA SER A 116 -1.65 -9.76 -1.34
C SER A 116 -3.04 -10.10 -0.83
N THR A 117 -3.32 -9.70 0.41
CA THR A 117 -4.62 -9.92 1.06
C THR A 117 -5.34 -8.62 1.38
N HIS A 118 -4.61 -7.51 1.47
CA HIS A 118 -5.13 -6.22 1.92
C HIS A 118 -4.59 -5.09 1.07
N TRP A 119 -5.32 -3.99 1.13
CA TRP A 119 -4.80 -2.68 0.75
C TRP A 119 -5.00 -1.68 1.89
N ARG A 120 -4.16 -0.65 1.90
CA ARG A 120 -4.18 0.41 2.92
C ARG A 120 -4.00 1.75 2.24
N ALA A 121 -4.56 2.79 2.85
CA ALA A 121 -4.26 4.17 2.49
C ALA A 121 -3.77 4.93 3.72
N THR A 122 -2.77 5.80 3.56
CA THR A 122 -2.31 6.68 4.64
C THR A 122 -1.75 7.97 4.07
N CYS A 123 -1.57 8.96 4.93
CA CYS A 123 -1.03 10.27 4.57
C CYS A 123 0.43 10.42 4.96
N ARG A 124 1.19 11.22 4.19
CA ARG A 124 2.54 11.70 4.53
C ARG A 124 3.50 10.61 5.00
N TYR A 125 3.39 9.40 4.44
CA TYR A 125 4.25 8.28 4.81
C TYR A 125 5.73 8.60 4.66
N ASN A 126 6.07 9.44 3.67
CA ASN A 126 7.44 9.88 3.41
C ASN A 126 8.09 10.67 4.54
N THR A 127 7.29 11.28 5.43
CA THR A 127 7.79 12.01 6.61
C THR A 127 7.44 11.31 7.91
N ASP A 128 6.22 10.79 8.02
CA ASP A 128 5.65 10.33 9.28
C ASP A 128 5.72 8.80 9.43
N GLY A 129 6.00 8.07 8.34
CA GLY A 129 5.88 6.62 8.30
C GLY A 129 4.42 6.16 8.47
N THR A 130 4.23 4.99 9.08
CA THR A 130 2.89 4.45 9.37
C THR A 130 2.30 5.13 10.59
N VAL A 131 1.25 5.92 10.39
CA VAL A 131 0.45 6.53 11.45
C VAL A 131 -1.02 6.19 11.20
N TYR A 132 -1.71 5.74 12.26
CA TYR A 132 -3.10 5.27 12.16
C TYR A 132 -4.14 6.39 12.19
N THR A 133 -3.76 7.63 12.47
CA THR A 133 -4.60 8.79 12.16
C THR A 133 -4.55 9.07 10.67
N ASP A 134 -5.70 9.24 10.03
CA ASP A 134 -5.81 9.35 8.56
C ASP A 134 -5.25 8.11 7.87
N TYR A 135 -5.93 6.99 8.12
CA TYR A 135 -5.54 5.67 7.66
C TYR A 135 -6.76 4.81 7.32
N LEU A 136 -6.66 4.06 6.22
CA LEU A 136 -7.62 3.03 5.81
C LEU A 136 -6.92 1.68 5.76
N ARG A 137 -7.66 0.62 6.10
CA ARG A 137 -7.30 -0.77 5.78
C ARG A 137 -8.54 -1.57 5.42
N ALA A 138 -8.47 -2.27 4.29
CA ALA A 138 -9.52 -3.17 3.82
C ALA A 138 -8.91 -4.45 3.24
N SER A 139 -9.71 -5.52 3.27
CA SER A 139 -9.41 -6.78 2.60
C SER A 139 -9.62 -6.62 1.09
N LEU A 140 -8.72 -7.17 0.29
CA LEU A 140 -8.90 -7.30 -1.16
C LEU A 140 -9.96 -8.36 -1.52
N GLU A 141 -10.37 -9.22 -0.59
CA GLU A 141 -11.47 -10.18 -0.80
C GLU A 141 -12.83 -9.48 -0.80
N ASP A 142 -13.04 -8.56 0.15
CA ASP A 142 -14.31 -7.86 0.32
C ASP A 142 -14.40 -6.57 -0.50
N PHE A 143 -13.26 -5.92 -0.74
CA PHE A 143 -13.18 -4.69 -1.49
C PHE A 143 -11.88 -4.58 -2.29
N ASP A 144 -11.93 -5.08 -3.53
CA ASP A 144 -10.78 -5.07 -4.43
C ASP A 144 -10.73 -3.79 -5.27
N ILE A 145 -9.97 -2.80 -4.81
CA ILE A 145 -9.82 -1.55 -5.56
C ILE A 145 -9.07 -1.71 -6.89
N ILE A 146 -8.41 -2.85 -7.15
CA ILE A 146 -7.54 -3.07 -8.31
C ILE A 146 -8.25 -3.83 -9.43
N LYS A 147 -9.00 -4.88 -9.11
CA LYS A 147 -9.70 -5.69 -10.13
C LYS A 147 -11.17 -5.34 -10.30
N ASP A 148 -11.83 -4.82 -9.26
CA ASP A 148 -13.24 -4.49 -9.39
C ASP A 148 -13.41 -3.22 -10.21
N VAL A 149 -14.31 -3.27 -11.19
CA VAL A 149 -14.73 -2.12 -11.98
C VAL A 149 -16.10 -1.70 -11.46
N PRO A 150 -16.18 -0.71 -10.56
CA PRO A 150 -17.43 -0.44 -9.90
C PRO A 150 -18.35 0.42 -10.77
N THR A 151 -19.62 0.06 -10.79
CA THR A 151 -20.68 0.71 -11.57
C THR A 151 -21.64 1.54 -10.72
N VAL A 152 -21.57 1.39 -9.40
CA VAL A 152 -22.34 2.17 -8.43
C VAL A 152 -21.53 3.42 -8.05
N VAL A 153 -22.19 4.57 -8.01
CA VAL A 153 -21.58 5.89 -7.76
C VAL A 153 -20.89 5.92 -6.39
N ASP A 154 -21.64 5.54 -5.37
CA ASP A 154 -21.29 5.67 -3.96
C ASP A 154 -21.99 4.57 -3.18
N THR A 155 -21.26 3.90 -2.30
CA THR A 155 -21.84 2.85 -1.46
C THR A 155 -21.05 2.64 -0.18
N CYS A 156 -21.70 2.05 0.82
CA CYS A 156 -21.04 1.61 2.04
C CYS A 156 -20.11 0.43 1.73
N ARG A 157 -18.80 0.67 1.74
CA ARG A 157 -17.78 -0.37 1.53
C ARG A 157 -17.25 -0.88 2.86
N PRO A 158 -16.96 -2.19 2.98
CA PRO A 158 -16.40 -2.76 4.19
C PRO A 158 -14.93 -2.37 4.37
N TYR A 159 -14.57 -2.02 5.61
CA TYR A 159 -13.22 -1.75 6.02
C TYR A 159 -12.93 -2.46 7.35
N GLU A 160 -11.71 -2.97 7.49
CA GLU A 160 -11.25 -3.48 8.79
C GLU A 160 -10.92 -2.33 9.74
N TYR A 161 -10.45 -1.20 9.20
CA TYR A 161 -10.10 -0.02 9.96
C TYR A 161 -10.23 1.25 9.11
N VAL A 162 -10.92 2.24 9.65
CA VAL A 162 -11.05 3.59 9.08
C VAL A 162 -10.72 4.60 10.16
N ASN A 163 -9.84 5.53 9.85
CA ASN A 163 -9.60 6.69 10.68
C ASN A 163 -9.46 7.94 9.82
N ILE A 164 -10.31 8.93 10.06
CA ILE A 164 -10.25 10.25 9.42
C ILE A 164 -10.34 11.32 10.50
N ARG A 165 -9.31 12.15 10.58
CA ARG A 165 -9.14 13.25 11.55
C ARG A 165 -9.28 12.80 13.00
N GLY A 166 -8.93 11.54 13.29
CA GLY A 166 -9.04 10.93 14.62
C GLY A 166 -10.40 10.31 14.93
N ASN A 167 -11.38 10.38 14.03
CA ASN A 167 -12.61 9.60 14.15
C ASN A 167 -12.32 8.19 13.67
N GLU A 168 -12.42 7.21 14.55
CA GLU A 168 -12.06 5.81 14.30
C GLU A 168 -13.31 4.94 14.15
N CYS A 169 -13.22 3.94 13.28
CA CYS A 169 -14.17 2.87 13.16
C CYS A 169 -13.46 1.57 12.74
N VAL A 170 -13.86 0.45 13.36
CA VAL A 170 -13.21 -0.85 13.22
C VAL A 170 -14.24 -1.87 12.77
N ASN A 171 -13.89 -2.70 11.79
CA ASN A 171 -14.78 -3.72 11.18
C ASN A 171 -16.16 -3.16 10.84
N CYS A 172 -16.16 -2.13 10.00
CA CYS A 172 -17.33 -1.33 9.76
C CYS A 172 -17.40 -0.88 8.31
N THR A 173 -18.52 -0.28 7.94
CA THR A 173 -18.70 0.28 6.61
C THR A 173 -18.43 1.78 6.57
N ALA A 174 -17.83 2.25 5.48
CA ALA A 174 -17.67 3.68 5.22
C ALA A 174 -18.16 4.04 3.82
N PHE A 175 -18.77 5.22 3.73
CA PHE A 175 -19.32 5.73 2.48
C PHE A 175 -18.18 6.04 1.51
N THR A 176 -18.09 5.26 0.44
CA THR A 176 -16.97 5.28 -0.50
C THR A 176 -17.49 5.49 -1.91
N ALA A 177 -16.99 6.53 -2.57
CA ALA A 177 -17.23 6.76 -3.98
C ALA A 177 -16.07 6.19 -4.79
N TYR A 178 -16.41 5.32 -5.74
CA TYR A 178 -15.45 4.73 -6.67
C TYR A 178 -16.21 4.18 -7.86
N THR A 179 -16.16 4.83 -9.02
CA THR A 179 -17.10 4.53 -10.12
C THR A 179 -16.50 4.82 -11.47
N LYS A 180 -16.70 3.89 -12.40
CA LYS A 180 -16.20 4.03 -13.76
C LYS A 180 -16.70 5.30 -14.45
N GLY A 181 -15.74 6.12 -14.87
CA GLY A 181 -15.99 7.34 -15.65
C GLY A 181 -16.58 8.51 -14.87
N ILE A 182 -16.78 8.37 -13.54
CA ILE A 182 -17.38 9.42 -12.71
C ILE A 182 -16.43 9.80 -11.58
N TYR A 183 -16.09 8.85 -10.70
CA TYR A 183 -15.32 9.13 -9.48
C TYR A 183 -14.12 8.20 -9.32
N SER A 184 -12.95 8.81 -9.06
CA SER A 184 -11.80 8.10 -8.51
C SER A 184 -12.10 7.65 -7.08
N LEU A 185 -11.33 6.70 -6.54
CA LEU A 185 -11.54 6.19 -5.19
C LEU A 185 -11.40 7.34 -4.16
N HIS A 186 -12.43 7.56 -3.36
CA HIS A 186 -12.38 8.45 -2.19
C HIS A 186 -13.45 8.08 -1.15
N VAL A 187 -13.22 8.55 0.09
CA VAL A 187 -14.20 8.49 1.18
C VAL A 187 -14.75 9.89 1.40
N ASP A 188 -16.06 10.04 1.33
CA ASP A 188 -16.73 11.33 1.53
C ASP A 188 -17.08 11.49 3.01
N SER A 189 -16.27 12.24 3.74
CA SER A 189 -16.46 12.41 5.19
C SER A 189 -17.57 13.40 5.55
N TYR A 190 -18.10 14.15 4.59
CA TYR A 190 -19.20 15.08 4.79
C TYR A 190 -20.54 14.34 4.79
N PHE A 191 -20.74 13.41 3.84
CA PHE A 191 -21.98 12.63 3.70
C PHE A 191 -22.02 11.31 4.48
N THR A 192 -20.94 10.90 5.17
CA THR A 192 -20.85 9.60 5.88
C THR A 192 -22.01 9.27 6.84
N HIS A 193 -22.63 10.28 7.46
CA HIS A 193 -23.57 10.09 8.57
C HIS A 193 -24.94 9.50 8.20
N GLN A 194 -25.29 9.41 6.91
CA GLN A 194 -26.66 9.07 6.52
C GLN A 194 -26.89 7.58 6.26
N TYR A 195 -25.84 6.78 6.03
CA TYR A 195 -26.03 5.42 5.49
C TYR A 195 -25.04 4.33 5.96
N CYS A 196 -23.87 4.67 6.49
CA CYS A 196 -22.83 3.70 6.86
C CYS A 196 -22.45 3.81 8.35
N ASP A 197 -21.69 2.85 8.85
CA ASP A 197 -21.30 2.80 10.26
C ASP A 197 -20.30 3.90 10.66
N PHE A 198 -19.36 4.20 9.76
CA PHE A 198 -18.35 5.22 9.98
C PHE A 198 -18.96 6.63 9.89
N ASP A 199 -18.69 7.48 10.89
CA ASP A 199 -19.11 8.89 10.89
C ASP A 199 -17.95 9.81 11.28
N ALA A 200 -17.51 10.66 10.34
CA ALA A 200 -16.56 11.75 10.59
C ALA A 200 -17.14 13.15 10.27
N SER A 201 -18.46 13.23 10.08
CA SER A 201 -19.18 14.43 9.59
C SER A 201 -19.07 15.63 10.52
N LYS A 202 -19.03 15.40 11.84
CA LYS A 202 -18.95 16.47 12.86
C LYS A 202 -17.73 17.40 12.70
N SER A 203 -16.65 16.89 12.12
CA SER A 203 -15.41 17.62 11.90
C SER A 203 -15.09 17.86 10.42
N ALA A 204 -16.00 17.42 9.54
CA ALA A 204 -15.86 17.58 8.10
C ALA A 204 -16.16 19.02 7.68
N ILE A 205 -15.59 19.42 6.55
CA ILE A 205 -16.04 20.61 5.82
C ILE A 205 -16.96 20.19 4.66
N ASN A 206 -17.64 21.15 4.04
CA ASN A 206 -18.52 20.87 2.90
C ASN A 206 -17.73 20.22 1.75
N ASP A 207 -18.29 19.15 1.19
CA ASP A 207 -17.71 18.36 0.09
C ASP A 207 -16.29 17.84 0.39
N GLU A 208 -16.03 17.49 1.66
CA GLU A 208 -14.72 16.97 2.07
C GLU A 208 -14.51 15.50 1.69
N ASP A 209 -13.76 15.34 0.59
CA ASP A 209 -13.26 14.06 0.11
C ASP A 209 -11.89 13.71 0.70
N ASN A 210 -11.72 12.44 1.08
CA ASN A 210 -10.50 11.91 1.65
C ASN A 210 -9.95 10.76 0.80
N PHE A 211 -8.62 10.60 0.83
CA PHE A 211 -7.89 9.51 0.16
C PHE A 211 -8.08 9.36 -1.37
N GLY A 212 -8.11 10.45 -2.16
CA GLY A 212 -7.91 10.34 -3.61
C GLY A 212 -8.52 11.46 -4.45
N MET A 213 -9.52 12.16 -3.91
CA MET A 213 -10.15 13.33 -4.50
C MET A 213 -10.02 14.50 -3.52
N TYR A 214 -9.63 15.69 -3.99
CA TYR A 214 -9.26 16.83 -3.13
C TYR A 214 -9.80 18.17 -3.63
N SER A 215 -11.08 18.19 -4.01
CA SER A 215 -11.76 19.42 -4.43
C SER A 215 -11.91 20.41 -3.27
N SER A 216 -12.32 19.92 -2.10
CA SER A 216 -12.31 20.66 -0.83
C SER A 216 -11.26 20.05 0.10
N THR A 217 -10.43 20.91 0.72
CA THR A 217 -9.30 20.46 1.55
C THR A 217 -9.47 20.90 2.99
N ASN A 218 -9.17 20.01 3.93
CA ASN A 218 -9.26 20.28 5.37
C ASN A 218 -7.87 20.21 6.01
N PRO A 219 -7.37 21.29 6.62
CA PRO A 219 -6.03 21.29 7.20
C PRO A 219 -5.87 20.31 8.39
N LYS A 220 -6.98 19.80 8.95
CA LYS A 220 -6.97 18.76 9.98
C LYS A 220 -6.77 17.35 9.42
N PHE A 221 -6.96 17.14 8.12
CA PHE A 221 -6.71 15.88 7.44
C PHE A 221 -5.27 15.86 6.90
N ARG A 222 -4.45 14.91 7.36
CA ARG A 222 -2.99 14.89 7.09
C ARG A 222 -2.63 14.88 5.60
N CYS A 223 -3.46 14.30 4.74
CA CYS A 223 -3.17 14.24 3.30
C CYS A 223 -3.35 15.60 2.62
N THR A 224 -4.07 16.54 3.24
CA THR A 224 -4.34 17.89 2.73
C THR A 224 -3.98 18.98 3.74
N SER A 225 -3.15 18.66 4.75
CA SER A 225 -2.73 19.63 5.76
C SER A 225 -1.80 20.72 5.20
N ASN A 226 -1.07 20.39 4.13
CA ASN A 226 -0.23 21.28 3.33
C ASN A 226 -0.30 20.88 1.85
N SER A 227 0.08 21.80 0.97
CA SER A 227 0.10 21.56 -0.49
C SER A 227 1.09 20.47 -0.94
N GLY A 228 2.11 20.19 -0.14
CA GLY A 228 3.11 19.15 -0.42
C GLY A 228 2.75 17.77 0.12
N ASP A 229 1.68 17.66 0.90
CA ASP A 229 1.27 16.41 1.51
C ASP A 229 0.75 15.43 0.47
N THR A 230 0.72 14.15 0.84
CA THR A 230 0.54 13.08 -0.12
C THR A 230 -0.25 11.94 0.48
N THR A 231 -0.96 11.21 -0.38
CA THR A 231 -1.69 9.99 -0.04
C THR A 231 -0.97 8.79 -0.61
N GLN A 232 -0.76 7.78 0.22
CA GLN A 232 -0.08 6.54 -0.14
C GLN A 232 -1.05 5.37 -0.09
N PHE A 233 -1.20 4.68 -1.21
CA PHE A 233 -1.85 3.37 -1.25
C PHE A 233 -0.81 2.26 -1.18
N TRP A 234 -1.04 1.26 -0.34
CA TRP A 234 -0.16 0.11 -0.13
C TRP A 234 -0.92 -1.18 -0.36
N ILE A 235 -0.35 -2.10 -1.13
CA ILE A 235 -0.91 -3.42 -1.40
C ILE A 235 -0.02 -4.47 -0.72
N GLY A 236 -0.60 -5.34 0.11
CA GLY A 236 0.18 -6.31 0.88
C GLY A 236 -0.62 -7.15 1.88
N GLY A 237 0.04 -7.55 2.98
CA GLY A 237 -0.57 -8.26 4.12
C GLY A 237 -1.27 -7.34 5.12
N LYS A 238 -1.83 -7.94 6.18
CA LYS A 238 -2.54 -7.26 7.29
C LYS A 238 -1.64 -6.44 8.21
#